data_AF-A0A9E3U4S4-F1
#
_entry.id   AF-A0A9E3U4S4-F1
#
_cell.length_a   1.000
_cell.length_b   1.000
_cell.length_c   1.000
_cell.angle_alpha   90.00
_cell.angle_beta   90.00
_cell.angle_gamma   90.00
#
_symmetry.space_group_name_H-M   'P 1'
#
loop_
_entity.id
_entity.type
_entity.pdbx_description
1 polymer ?
#
loop_
_entity_poly.entity_id
_entity_poly.type
_entity_poly.pdbx_seq_one_letter_code
_entity_poly.pdbx_strand_id
1 'polypeptide(L)'
;MAVEVRVPSLGTSFGALASSIRPEGVFLSTFQELDVGTEVIVELSLPDGPAIVDGVVIAAGDPAGLGIAVELAPLDEGMRVRLSAASSVIPPPLAARVA
;
A
#
# COMPACT_ATOMS: atom_id res chain seq x y z
N MET A 1 5.74 7.10 -2.67
CA MET A 1 6.55 6.07 -3.37
C MET A 1 5.70 5.44 -4.46
N ALA A 2 6.27 5.11 -5.63
CA ALA A 2 5.50 4.49 -6.71
C ALA A 2 5.13 3.04 -6.37
N VAL A 3 3.91 2.66 -6.72
CA VAL A 3 3.34 1.34 -6.49
C VAL A 3 2.60 0.89 -7.73
N GLU A 4 2.81 -0.36 -8.15
CA GLU A 4 1.94 -1.02 -9.11
C GLU A 4 1.02 -1.98 -8.34
N VAL A 5 -0.28 -1.87 -8.57
CA VAL A 5 -1.29 -2.73 -7.96
C VAL A 5 -1.87 -3.61 -9.06
N ARG A 6 -1.82 -4.92 -8.88
CA ARG A 6 -2.48 -5.90 -9.75
C ARG A 6 -3.68 -6.45 -9.03
N VAL A 7 -4.80 -6.58 -9.75
CA VAL A 7 -6.07 -7.11 -9.24
C VAL A 7 -6.39 -8.39 -10.02
N PRO A 8 -5.99 -9.58 -9.53
CA PRO A 8 -6.11 -10.83 -10.29
C PRO A 8 -7.53 -11.16 -10.71
N SER A 9 -8.50 -10.93 -9.83
CA SER A 9 -9.93 -11.19 -10.08
C SER A 9 -10.51 -10.36 -11.23
N LEU A 10 -9.91 -9.21 -11.54
CA LEU A 10 -10.33 -8.29 -12.60
C LEU A 10 -9.41 -8.34 -13.83
N GLY A 11 -8.27 -9.06 -13.76
CA GLY A 11 -7.28 -9.11 -14.84
C GLY A 11 -6.68 -7.74 -15.18
N THR A 12 -6.62 -6.82 -14.22
CA THR A 12 -6.17 -5.43 -14.42
C THR A 12 -5.01 -5.05 -13.51
N SER A 13 -4.29 -3.99 -13.88
CA SER A 13 -3.29 -3.35 -13.03
C SER A 13 -3.35 -1.83 -13.16
N PHE A 14 -2.93 -1.13 -12.12
CA PHE A 14 -2.87 0.33 -12.11
C PHE A 14 -1.71 0.85 -11.25
N GLY A 15 -1.24 2.04 -11.60
CA GLY A 15 -0.26 2.76 -10.79
C GLY A 15 -0.93 3.50 -9.64
N ALA A 16 -0.29 3.48 -8.47
CA ALA A 16 -0.70 4.22 -7.28
C ALA A 16 0.52 4.83 -6.59
N LEU A 17 0.27 5.68 -5.59
CA LEU A 17 1.31 6.20 -4.71
C LEU A 17 1.10 5.69 -3.30
N ALA A 18 2.12 5.06 -2.71
CA ALA A 18 2.10 4.78 -1.29
C ALA A 18 2.27 6.09 -0.51
N SER A 19 1.25 6.43 0.28
CA SER A 19 1.21 7.58 1.19
C SER A 19 1.54 7.19 2.62
N SER A 20 1.46 5.90 2.95
CA SER A 20 1.98 5.31 4.19
C SER A 20 2.30 3.84 3.96
N ILE A 21 3.42 3.35 4.49
CA ILE A 21 3.81 1.94 4.45
C ILE A 21 4.11 1.49 5.88
N ARG A 22 3.58 0.33 6.25
CA ARG A 22 3.89 -0.40 7.47
C ARG A 22 4.00 -1.90 7.14
N PRO A 23 4.67 -2.72 7.96
CA PRO A 23 4.76 -4.16 7.72
C PRO A 23 3.40 -4.86 7.68
N GLU A 24 2.37 -4.26 8.26
CA GLU A 24 1.01 -4.82 8.34
C GLU A 24 0.12 -4.32 7.20
N GLY A 25 0.50 -3.24 6.52
CA GLY A 25 -0.41 -2.58 5.58
C GLY A 25 0.18 -1.38 4.85
N VAL A 26 -0.43 -1.04 3.73
CA VAL A 26 -0.09 0.12 2.91
C VAL A 26 -1.35 0.94 2.62
N PHE A 27 -1.22 2.26 2.73
CA PHE A 27 -2.23 3.18 2.22
C PHE A 27 -1.80 3.70 0.87
N LEU A 28 -2.62 3.44 -0.15
CA LEU A 28 -2.35 3.78 -1.53
C LEU A 28 -3.26 4.92 -1.95
N SER A 29 -2.66 6.06 -2.30
CA SER A 29 -3.36 7.13 -3.00
C SER A 29 -3.54 6.76 -4.47
N THR A 30 -4.79 6.58 -4.87
CA THR A 30 -5.21 6.17 -6.20
C THR A 30 -6.60 6.74 -6.51
N PHE A 31 -6.92 6.85 -7.80
CA PHE A 31 -8.27 7.14 -8.29
C PHE A 31 -9.09 5.86 -8.55
N GLN A 32 -8.44 4.69 -8.46
CA GLN A 32 -9.11 3.42 -8.61
C GLN A 32 -9.88 3.08 -7.34
N GLU A 33 -11.18 2.94 -7.48
CA GLU A 33 -12.03 2.37 -6.44
C GLU A 33 -11.94 0.84 -6.51
N LEU A 34 -11.72 0.22 -5.36
CA LEU A 34 -11.76 -1.22 -5.15
C LEU A 34 -12.63 -1.53 -3.94
N ASP A 35 -13.43 -2.59 -4.04
CA ASP A 35 -14.27 -3.04 -2.94
C ASP A 35 -13.43 -3.62 -1.80
N VAL A 36 -13.92 -3.46 -0.57
CA VAL A 36 -13.34 -4.14 0.59
C VAL A 36 -13.42 -5.66 0.39
N GLY A 37 -12.33 -6.35 0.69
CA GLY A 37 -12.15 -7.79 0.44
C GLY A 37 -11.50 -8.11 -0.91
N THR A 38 -11.23 -7.11 -1.76
CA THR A 38 -10.52 -7.34 -3.02
C THR A 38 -9.08 -7.77 -2.76
N GLU A 39 -8.71 -8.94 -3.26
CA GLU A 39 -7.32 -9.42 -3.27
C GLU A 39 -6.50 -8.64 -4.30
N VAL A 40 -5.32 -8.20 -3.87
CA VAL A 40 -4.39 -7.42 -4.68
C VAL A 40 -2.96 -7.91 -4.50
N ILE A 41 -2.17 -7.77 -5.56
CA ILE A 41 -0.72 -7.93 -5.51
C ILE A 41 -0.11 -6.54 -5.63
N VAL A 42 0.68 -6.15 -4.64
CA VAL A 42 1.27 -4.82 -4.53
C VAL A 42 2.77 -4.91 -4.81
N GLU A 43 3.22 -4.24 -5.86
CA GLU A 43 4.64 -4.09 -6.18
C GLU A 43 5.11 -2.69 -5.77
N LEU A 44 5.91 -2.63 -4.71
CA LEU A 44 6.47 -1.42 -4.12
C LEU A 44 7.87 -1.15 -4.68
N SER A 45 8.10 0.05 -5.20
CA SER A 45 9.43 0.48 -5.62
C SER A 45 10.25 0.99 -4.42
N LEU A 46 10.96 0.09 -3.73
CA LEU A 46 11.80 0.44 -2.58
C LEU A 46 13.21 0.89 -3.02
N PRO A 47 13.96 1.65 -2.18
CA PRO A 47 15.31 2.09 -2.49
C PRO A 47 16.33 0.96 -2.74
N ASP A 48 16.09 -0.21 -2.13
CA ASP A 48 16.93 -1.41 -2.25
C ASP A 48 16.43 -2.39 -3.33
N GLY A 49 15.40 -2.01 -4.09
CA GLY A 49 14.81 -2.82 -5.17
C GLY A 49 13.30 -3.03 -5.01
N PRO A 50 12.62 -3.60 -6.01
CA PRO A 50 11.19 -3.86 -5.92
C PRO A 50 10.86 -4.87 -4.81
N ALA A 51 9.67 -4.72 -4.22
CA ALA A 51 9.09 -5.68 -3.28
C ALA A 51 7.66 -6.00 -3.72
N ILE A 52 7.39 -7.29 -3.92
CA ILE A 52 6.06 -7.78 -4.30
C ILE A 52 5.46 -8.44 -3.07
N VAL A 53 4.27 -8.01 -2.69
CA VAL A 53 3.55 -8.51 -1.53
C VAL A 53 2.07 -8.69 -1.85
N ASP A 54 1.49 -9.76 -1.34
CA ASP A 54 0.05 -9.99 -1.43
C ASP A 54 -0.68 -9.18 -0.35
N GLY A 55 -1.92 -8.78 -0.65
CA GLY A 55 -2.75 -8.07 0.30
C GLY A 55 -4.23 -8.07 -0.04
N VAL A 56 -5.02 -7.51 0.87
CA VAL A 56 -6.48 -7.40 0.76
C VAL A 56 -6.89 -5.97 1.07
N VAL A 57 -7.78 -5.41 0.26
CA VAL A 57 -8.37 -4.09 0.53
C VAL A 57 -9.24 -4.17 1.78
N ILE A 58 -8.90 -3.43 2.84
CA ILE A 58 -9.64 -3.41 4.11
C ILE A 58 -10.45 -2.12 4.32
N ALA A 59 -10.13 -1.07 3.58
CA ALA A 59 -10.93 0.14 3.52
C ALA A 59 -10.87 0.75 2.12
N ALA A 60 -12.04 1.04 1.57
CA ALA A 60 -12.18 2.04 0.52
C ALA A 60 -11.97 3.43 1.13
N GLY A 61 -11.42 4.37 0.37
CA GLY A 61 -10.89 5.65 0.85
C GLY A 61 -11.79 6.44 1.80
N ASP A 62 -11.14 7.23 2.66
CA ASP A 62 -11.76 8.21 3.55
C ASP A 62 -12.69 9.18 2.77
N PRO A 63 -13.76 9.74 3.38
CA PRO A 63 -14.57 10.83 2.82
C PRO A 63 -13.80 12.04 2.27
N ALA A 64 -12.52 12.24 2.60
CA ALA A 64 -11.66 13.25 1.94
C ALA A 64 -11.22 12.85 0.51
N GLY A 65 -11.48 11.62 0.10
CA GLY A 65 -11.31 11.10 -1.25
C GLY A 65 -9.87 10.75 -1.61
N LEU A 66 -9.72 9.63 -2.33
CA LEU A 66 -8.55 9.20 -3.11
C LEU A 66 -7.53 8.33 -2.37
N GLY A 67 -7.98 7.14 -1.98
CA GLY A 67 -7.07 6.03 -1.72
C GLY A 67 -7.76 4.74 -1.31
N ILE A 68 -6.97 3.70 -1.13
CA ILE A 68 -7.39 2.41 -0.57
C ILE A 68 -6.39 2.01 0.51
N ALA A 69 -6.90 1.41 1.59
CA ALA A 69 -6.06 0.76 2.58
C ALA A 69 -5.98 -0.74 2.25
N VAL A 70 -4.76 -1.24 2.12
CA VAL A 70 -4.48 -2.65 1.86
C VAL A 70 -3.79 -3.23 3.09
N GLU A 71 -4.37 -4.28 3.66
CA GLU A 71 -3.73 -5.13 4.64
C GLU A 71 -2.82 -6.13 3.91
N LEU A 72 -1.57 -6.25 4.33
CA LEU A 72 -0.62 -7.17 3.70
C LEU A 72 -0.72 -8.56 4.33
N ALA A 73 -0.52 -9.59 3.52
CA ALA A 73 -0.35 -10.95 4.01
C ALA A 73 0.85 -11.03 4.98
N PRO A 74 0.90 -12.03 5.88
CA PRO A 74 2.01 -12.21 6.80
C PRO A 74 3.37 -12.24 6.08
N LEU A 75 4.24 -11.31 6.43
CA LEU A 75 5.56 -11.14 5.83
C LEU A 75 6.64 -11.84 6.66
N ASP A 76 7.67 -12.34 5.98
CA ASP A 76 8.90 -12.78 6.65
C ASP A 76 9.68 -11.61 7.25
N GLU A 77 10.59 -11.92 8.17
CA GLU A 77 11.37 -10.90 8.89
C GLU A 77 12.18 -9.99 7.95
N GLY A 78 12.72 -10.55 6.86
CA GLY A 78 13.49 -9.79 5.88
C GLY A 78 12.64 -8.70 5.22
N MET A 79 11.44 -9.07 4.76
CA MET A 79 10.50 -8.13 4.16
C MET A 79 9.97 -7.12 5.17
N ARG A 80 9.69 -7.54 6.42
CA ARG A 80 9.27 -6.60 7.49
C ARG A 80 10.32 -5.52 7.72
N VAL A 81 11.60 -5.88 7.77
CA VAL A 81 12.72 -4.94 7.92
C VAL A 81 12.77 -3.98 6.73
N ARG A 82 12.65 -4.48 5.50
CA ARG A 82 12.65 -3.65 4.28
C ARG A 82 11.52 -2.63 4.27
N LEU A 83 10.29 -3.05 4.58
CA LEU A 83 9.13 -2.14 4.63
C LEU A 83 9.23 -1.12 5.77
N SER A 84 9.76 -1.53 6.92
CA SER A 84 10.00 -0.62 8.04
C SER A 84 11.01 0.46 7.69
N ALA A 85 12.09 0.09 6.99
CA ALA A 85 13.07 1.05 6.48
C ALA A 85 12.48 1.99 5.42
N ALA A 86 11.50 1.52 4.64
CA ALA A 86 10.82 2.34 3.65
C ALA A 86 9.78 3.31 4.28
N SER A 87 9.20 2.93 5.42
CA SER A 87 8.26 3.75 6.20
C SER A 87 8.90 5.07 6.68
N SER A 88 10.17 5.04 7.09
CA SER A 88 10.89 6.23 7.57
C SER A 88 11.21 7.25 6.46
N VAL A 89 11.07 6.85 5.19
CA VAL A 89 11.28 7.71 4.01
C VAL A 89 10.00 8.46 3.64
N ILE A 90 8.83 7.90 3.94
CA ILE A 90 7.54 8.57 3.69
C ILE A 90 7.19 9.38 4.94
N PRO A 91 7.20 10.73 4.90
CA PRO A 91 6.79 11.50 6.05
C PRO A 91 5.33 11.16 6.40
N PRO A 92 4.98 11.03 7.70
CA PRO A 92 3.60 10.77 8.08
C PRO A 92 2.70 11.86 7.52
N PRO A 93 1.45 11.51 7.14
CA PRO A 93 0.50 12.49 6.62
C PRO A 93 0.38 13.67 7.58
N LEU A 94 0.19 14.88 7.06
CA LEU A 94 0.20 16.12 7.85
C LEU A 94 -0.73 16.02 9.08
N ALA A 95 -1.87 15.32 8.92
CA ALA A 95 -2.84 15.05 9.99
C ALA A 95 -2.26 14.29 11.19
N ALA A 96 -1.26 13.42 11.00
CA ALA A 96 -0.60 12.67 12.06
C ALA A 96 0.56 13.43 12.74
N ARG A 97 0.90 14.64 12.26
CA ARG A 97 1.99 15.47 12.84
C ARG A 97 1.50 16.50 13.87
N VAL A 98 0.19 16.68 14.00
CA VAL A 98 -0.44 17.69 14.88
C VAL A 98 -1.18 17.06 16.06
N ALA A 99 -0.98 15.75 16.30
CA ALA A 99 -1.52 15.02 17.44
C ALA A 99 -0.49 14.92 18.58
#